data_AF-A0A846MWL3-F1
#
_entry.id   AF-A0A846MWL3-F1
#
_cell.length_a   1.000
_cell.length_b   1.000
_cell.length_c   1.000
_cell.angle_alpha   90.00
_cell.angle_beta   90.00
_cell.angle_gamma   90.00
#
_symmetry.space_group_name_H-M   'P 1'
#
loop_
_entity.id
_entity.type
_entity.pdbx_description
1 polymer ?
#
loop_
_entity_poly.entity_id
_entity_poly.type
_entity_poly.pdbx_seq_one_letter_code
_entity_poly.pdbx_strand_id
1 'polypeptide(L)'
;MDAGSAQYVSHLVMNDHTWYRLITTADYVRAGLWCLSNLVIGISYLMLPVEIWHWRTALPFRSTAVIGALFVAFIAFCGISHLSMVVIMQTAPWWAVLLIYVPTAAVSLGTALLVRRERGLILAALQGVGAALAQGKE
;
A
#
# COMPACT_ATOMS: atom_id res chain seq x y z
N MET A 1 -28.43 11.23 -27.15
CA MET A 1 -27.90 10.32 -26.12
C MET A 1 -29.07 9.94 -25.26
N ASP A 2 -29.54 8.73 -25.47
CA ASP A 2 -30.86 8.29 -25.04
C ASP A 2 -30.69 7.73 -23.62
N ALA A 3 -31.67 7.90 -22.75
CA ALA A 3 -31.54 7.58 -21.32
C ALA A 3 -31.02 6.15 -21.05
N GLY A 4 -31.32 5.19 -21.95
CA GLY A 4 -30.80 3.82 -21.89
C GLY A 4 -29.29 3.68 -22.15
N SER A 5 -28.70 4.54 -22.98
CA SER A 5 -27.26 4.55 -23.25
C SER A 5 -26.45 5.07 -22.05
N ALA A 6 -26.98 6.07 -21.32
CA ALA A 6 -26.35 6.60 -20.12
C ALA A 6 -26.40 5.60 -18.95
N GLN A 7 -27.52 4.89 -18.77
CA GLN A 7 -27.63 3.81 -17.79
C GLN A 7 -26.70 2.64 -18.10
N TYR A 8 -26.58 2.23 -19.37
CA TYR A 8 -25.66 1.16 -19.77
C TYR A 8 -24.19 1.51 -19.49
N VAL A 9 -23.78 2.74 -19.80
CA VAL A 9 -22.41 3.21 -19.51
C VAL A 9 -22.18 3.32 -18.00
N SER A 10 -23.15 3.82 -17.24
CA SER A 10 -23.07 3.86 -15.78
C SER A 10 -22.90 2.45 -15.19
N HIS A 11 -23.64 1.47 -15.70
CA HIS A 11 -23.60 0.06 -15.27
C HIS A 11 -22.25 -0.61 -15.59
N LEU A 12 -21.61 -0.21 -16.69
CA LEU A 12 -20.29 -0.72 -17.07
C LEU A 12 -19.16 -0.10 -16.22
N VAL A 13 -19.33 1.15 -15.77
CA VAL A 13 -18.29 1.92 -15.08
C VAL A 13 -18.39 1.78 -13.56
N MET A 14 -19.60 1.84 -13.02
CA MET A 14 -19.92 1.68 -11.61
C MET A 14 -20.52 0.29 -11.46
N ASN A 15 -19.87 -0.59 -10.69
CA ASN A 15 -20.37 -1.95 -10.49
C ASN A 15 -21.79 -1.86 -9.86
N ASP A 16 -22.83 -2.32 -10.57
CA ASP A 16 -24.22 -2.20 -10.09
C ASP A 16 -24.54 -3.13 -8.92
N HIS A 17 -23.58 -3.99 -8.59
CA HIS A 17 -23.66 -4.86 -7.43
C HIS A 17 -22.91 -4.21 -6.28
N THR A 18 -23.65 -3.81 -5.25
CA THR A 18 -23.06 -3.35 -4.00
C THR A 18 -22.24 -4.48 -3.37
N TRP A 19 -20.96 -4.23 -3.10
CA TRP A 19 -20.09 -5.21 -2.42
C TRP A 19 -20.56 -5.53 -1.00
N TYR A 20 -21.25 -4.57 -0.38
CA TYR A 20 -21.84 -4.71 0.93
C TYR A 20 -23.36 -4.57 0.87
N ARG A 21 -24.03 -5.61 1.37
CA ARG A 21 -25.48 -5.58 1.62
C ARG A 21 -25.73 -4.81 2.92
N LEU A 22 -26.22 -3.57 2.83
CA LEU A 22 -26.49 -2.69 3.98
C LEU A 22 -27.99 -2.66 4.30
N ILE A 23 -28.52 -3.75 4.86
CA ILE A 23 -29.97 -3.88 5.10
C ILE A 23 -30.30 -3.82 6.59
N THR A 24 -29.49 -4.49 7.41
CA THR A 24 -29.73 -4.59 8.86
C THR A 24 -28.80 -3.66 9.63
N THR A 25 -29.19 -3.31 10.86
CA THR A 25 -28.32 -2.57 11.80
C THR A 25 -26.96 -3.25 12.00
N ALA A 26 -26.93 -4.59 12.04
CA ALA A 26 -25.69 -5.35 12.10
C ALA A 26 -24.80 -5.19 10.86
N ASP A 27 -25.40 -5.02 9.67
CA ASP A 27 -24.64 -4.74 8.44
C ASP A 27 -23.95 -3.37 8.50
N TYR A 28 -24.65 -2.35 8.98
CA TYR A 28 -24.08 -1.01 9.17
C TYR A 28 -22.93 -1.00 10.18
N VAL A 29 -23.05 -1.77 11.27
CA VAL A 29 -21.96 -1.91 12.26
C VAL A 29 -20.73 -2.59 11.63
N ARG A 30 -20.93 -3.71 10.91
CA ARG A 30 -19.84 -4.41 10.23
C ARG A 30 -19.16 -3.54 9.17
N ALA A 31 -19.95 -2.81 8.40
CA ALA A 31 -19.48 -1.83 7.44
C ALA A 31 -18.66 -0.72 8.09
N GLY A 32 -19.16 -0.15 9.18
CA GLY A 32 -18.46 0.88 9.95
C GLY A 32 -17.12 0.39 10.50
N LEU A 33 -17.09 -0.81 11.08
CA LEU A 33 -15.86 -1.42 11.58
C LEU A 33 -14.86 -1.71 10.46
N TRP A 34 -15.33 -2.16 9.30
CA TRP A 34 -14.49 -2.39 8.13
C TRP A 34 -13.93 -1.08 7.55
N CYS A 35 -14.74 -0.02 7.47
CA CYS A 35 -14.26 1.30 7.05
C CYS A 35 -13.25 1.87 8.04
N LEU A 36 -13.52 1.74 9.36
CA LEU A 36 -12.64 2.22 10.39
C LEU A 36 -11.29 1.51 10.36
N SER A 37 -11.27 0.19 10.21
CA SER A 37 -10.03 -0.57 10.13
C SER A 37 -9.21 -0.17 8.91
N ASN A 38 -9.83 -0.05 7.73
CA ASN A 38 -9.16 0.43 6.52
C ASN A 38 -8.64 1.87 6.69
N LEU A 39 -9.41 2.76 7.31
CA LEU A 39 -8.96 4.13 7.56
C LEU A 39 -7.73 4.18 8.47
N VAL A 40 -7.77 3.47 9.60
CA VAL A 40 -6.65 3.42 10.56
C VAL A 40 -5.41 2.81 9.91
N ILE A 41 -5.55 1.72 9.15
CA ILE A 41 -4.46 1.08 8.43
C ILE A 41 -3.90 2.03 7.35
N GLY A 42 -4.78 2.68 6.58
CA GLY A 42 -4.40 3.63 5.54
C GLY A 42 -3.57 4.78 6.09
N ILE A 43 -4.03 5.40 7.18
CA ILE A 43 -3.30 6.47 7.88
C ILE A 43 -1.95 5.95 8.40
N SER A 44 -1.94 4.79 9.06
CA SER A 44 -0.72 4.21 9.61
C SER A 44 0.33 3.97 8.52
N TYR A 45 -0.08 3.40 7.39
CA TYR A 45 0.81 3.18 6.25
C TYR A 45 1.30 4.49 5.62
N LEU A 46 0.50 5.57 5.60
CA LEU A 46 0.96 6.85 5.08
C LEU A 46 1.90 7.61 6.04
N MET A 47 1.86 7.30 7.34
CA MET A 47 2.79 7.87 8.32
C MET A 47 4.16 7.15 8.34
N LEU A 48 4.20 5.86 8.03
CA LEU A 48 5.45 5.08 8.01
C LEU A 48 6.55 5.64 7.09
N PRO A 49 6.27 6.14 5.87
CA PRO A 49 7.25 6.82 5.03
C PRO A 49 7.98 7.99 5.71
N VAL A 50 7.26 8.78 6.51
CA VAL A 50 7.83 9.93 7.23
C VAL A 50 8.86 9.44 8.24
N GLU A 51 8.49 8.41 9.00
CA GLU A 51 9.34 7.80 10.00
C GLU A 51 10.57 7.14 9.34
N ILE A 52 10.38 6.35 8.28
CA ILE A 52 11.46 5.71 7.53
C ILE A 52 12.44 6.75 6.98
N TRP A 53 11.94 7.89 6.49
CA TRP A 53 12.80 8.96 6.00
C TRP A 53 13.63 9.58 7.12
N HIS A 54 13.04 9.81 8.28
CA HIS A 54 13.74 10.29 9.47
C HIS A 54 14.88 9.32 9.87
N TRP A 55 14.58 8.04 10.03
CA TRP A 55 15.58 7.02 10.37
C TRP A 55 16.65 6.85 9.30
N ARG A 56 16.30 6.98 8.02
CA ARG A 56 17.27 6.91 6.92
C ARG A 56 18.32 8.03 7.01
N THR A 57 17.93 9.22 7.48
CA THR A 57 18.89 10.31 7.69
C THR A 57 19.75 10.12 8.94
N ALA A 58 19.27 9.33 9.91
CA ALA A 58 19.95 9.10 11.19
C ALA A 58 20.84 7.85 11.22
N LEU A 59 20.54 6.83 10.39
CA LEU A 59 21.26 5.55 10.41
C LEU A 59 22.47 5.54 9.45
N PRO A 60 23.59 4.91 9.83
CA PRO A 60 24.79 4.80 8.98
C PRO A 60 24.60 3.86 7.77
N PHE A 61 23.51 3.09 7.74
CA PHE A 61 23.14 2.26 6.60
C PHE A 61 22.43 3.08 5.52
N ARG A 62 23.21 3.58 4.56
CA ARG A 62 22.66 3.93 3.25
C ARG A 62 22.28 2.64 2.52
N SER A 63 21.12 2.06 2.82
CA SER A 63 20.47 1.18 1.83
C SER A 63 20.42 1.95 0.50
N THR A 64 20.59 1.25 -0.63
CA THR A 64 20.58 1.90 -1.93
C THR A 64 19.34 2.77 -2.02
N ALA A 65 19.51 4.04 -2.42
CA ALA A 65 18.43 5.01 -2.28
C ALA A 65 17.14 4.59 -2.96
N VAL A 66 17.31 3.80 -4.02
CA VAL A 66 16.30 3.14 -4.81
C VAL A 66 15.52 2.08 -4.01
N ILE A 67 16.16 1.17 -3.26
CA ILE A 67 15.44 0.18 -2.43
C ILE A 67 14.60 0.88 -1.38
N GLY A 68 15.15 1.89 -0.70
CA GLY A 68 14.41 2.68 0.27
C GLY A 68 13.20 3.39 -0.35
N ALA A 69 13.37 4.00 -1.52
CA ALA A 69 12.28 4.66 -2.24
C ALA A 69 11.20 3.69 -2.71
N LEU A 70 11.59 2.50 -3.21
CA LEU A 70 10.66 1.45 -3.63
C LEU A 70 9.87 0.88 -2.44
N PHE A 71 10.52 0.70 -1.28
CA PHE A 71 9.85 0.27 -0.06
C PHE A 71 8.86 1.32 0.46
N VAL A 72 9.25 2.59 0.45
CA VAL A 72 8.36 3.72 0.77
C VAL A 72 7.18 3.79 -0.20
N ALA A 73 7.43 3.66 -1.50
CA ALA A 73 6.38 3.65 -2.52
C ALA A 73 5.41 2.48 -2.30
N PHE A 74 5.92 1.27 -2.03
CA PHE A 74 5.10 0.10 -1.72
C PHE A 74 4.18 0.36 -0.52
N ILE A 75 4.74 0.87 0.58
CA ILE A 75 3.98 1.20 1.79
C ILE A 75 2.91 2.27 1.49
N ALA A 76 3.27 3.32 0.74
CA ALA A 76 2.33 4.37 0.38
C ALA A 76 1.17 3.83 -0.48
N PHE A 77 1.47 2.97 -1.47
CA PHE A 77 0.44 2.31 -2.28
C PHE A 77 -0.46 1.40 -1.45
N CYS A 78 0.09 0.66 -0.48
CA CYS A 78 -0.72 -0.08 0.49
C CYS A 78 -1.65 0.86 1.27
N GLY A 79 -1.15 1.99 1.77
CA GLY A 79 -1.97 2.99 2.47
C GLY A 79 -3.09 3.58 1.61
N ILE A 80 -2.76 3.97 0.37
CA ILE A 80 -3.74 4.43 -0.62
C ILE A 80 -4.79 3.36 -0.85
N SER A 81 -4.41 2.08 -1.00
CA SER A 81 -5.34 0.99 -1.25
C SER A 81 -6.42 0.88 -0.18
N HIS A 82 -6.02 1.01 1.10
CA HIS A 82 -6.93 0.98 2.23
C HIS A 82 -7.84 2.22 2.28
N LEU A 83 -7.32 3.42 1.98
CA LEU A 83 -8.17 4.62 1.88
C LEU A 83 -9.20 4.51 0.75
N SER A 84 -8.79 4.02 -0.41
CA SER A 84 -9.70 3.83 -1.53
C SER A 84 -10.78 2.81 -1.23
N MET A 85 -10.52 1.77 -0.43
CA MET A 85 -11.53 0.81 0.02
C MET A 85 -12.67 1.50 0.79
N VAL A 86 -12.35 2.51 1.61
CA VAL A 86 -13.38 3.32 2.29
C VAL A 86 -14.25 4.08 1.28
N VAL A 87 -13.63 4.66 0.25
CA VAL A 87 -14.33 5.46 -0.79
C VAL A 87 -15.20 4.60 -1.69
N ILE A 88 -14.70 3.43 -2.10
CA ILE A 88 -15.36 2.56 -3.08
C ILE A 88 -16.23 1.48 -2.44
N MET A 89 -16.41 1.50 -1.12
CA MET A 89 -17.12 0.45 -0.38
C MET A 89 -18.49 0.09 -0.98
N GLN A 90 -19.25 1.08 -1.43
CA GLN A 90 -20.60 0.87 -1.95
C GLN A 90 -20.62 0.41 -3.41
N THR A 91 -19.83 1.04 -4.27
CA THR A 91 -19.94 0.89 -5.74
C THR A 91 -18.78 0.12 -6.37
N ALA A 92 -17.70 -0.11 -5.60
CA ALA A 92 -16.49 -0.85 -5.95
C ALA A 92 -16.19 -0.91 -7.47
N PRO A 93 -15.95 0.26 -8.10
CA PRO A 93 -15.71 0.29 -9.53
C PRO A 93 -14.45 -0.51 -9.82
N TRP A 94 -14.56 -1.50 -10.71
CA TRP A 94 -13.46 -2.39 -11.05
C TRP A 94 -12.22 -1.63 -11.55
N TRP A 95 -12.43 -0.50 -12.25
CA TRP A 95 -11.34 0.34 -12.74
C TRP A 95 -10.57 0.99 -11.60
N ALA A 96 -11.24 1.42 -10.52
CA ALA A 96 -10.58 2.03 -9.37
C ALA A 96 -9.69 1.00 -8.67
N VAL A 97 -10.24 -0.21 -8.48
CA VAL A 97 -9.53 -1.36 -7.94
C VAL A 97 -8.25 -1.67 -8.76
N LEU A 98 -8.33 -1.65 -10.09
CA LEU A 98 -7.17 -1.86 -10.96
C LEU A 98 -6.14 -0.73 -10.84
N LEU A 99 -6.57 0.54 -10.79
CA LEU A 99 -5.67 1.69 -10.66
C LEU A 99 -4.88 1.68 -9.35
N ILE A 100 -5.36 0.98 -8.33
CA ILE A 100 -4.67 0.81 -7.06
C ILE A 100 -3.75 -0.40 -7.10
N TYR A 101 -4.30 -1.57 -7.48
CA TYR A 101 -3.57 -2.83 -7.34
C TYR A 101 -2.51 -3.03 -8.41
N VAL A 102 -2.70 -2.54 -9.64
CA VAL A 102 -1.69 -2.69 -10.69
C VAL A 102 -0.40 -1.93 -10.35
N PRO A 103 -0.43 -0.64 -9.96
CA PRO A 103 0.78 0.04 -9.50
C PRO A 103 1.40 -0.61 -8.26
N THR A 104 0.57 -1.03 -7.29
CA THR A 104 1.05 -1.73 -6.10
C THR A 104 1.84 -2.99 -6.48
N ALA A 105 1.26 -3.84 -7.34
CA ALA A 105 1.89 -5.07 -7.80
C ALA A 105 3.18 -4.79 -8.59
N ALA A 106 3.19 -3.77 -9.44
CA ALA A 106 4.38 -3.36 -10.20
C ALA A 106 5.52 -2.91 -9.26
N VAL A 107 5.21 -2.09 -8.26
CA VAL A 107 6.19 -1.64 -7.25
C VAL A 107 6.67 -2.81 -6.39
N SER A 108 5.79 -3.71 -5.97
CA SER A 108 6.18 -4.92 -5.22
C SER A 108 7.13 -5.81 -6.03
N LEU A 109 6.82 -6.06 -7.31
CA LEU A 109 7.66 -6.85 -8.19
C LEU A 109 9.01 -6.17 -8.43
N GLY A 110 9.01 -4.87 -8.71
CA GLY A 110 10.23 -4.08 -8.87
C GLY A 110 11.12 -4.12 -7.63
N THR A 111 10.53 -3.98 -6.45
CA THR A 111 11.21 -4.10 -5.15
C THR A 111 11.84 -5.48 -5.01
N ALA A 112 11.09 -6.55 -5.26
CA ALA A 112 11.57 -7.93 -5.13
C ALA A 112 12.74 -8.23 -6.09
N LEU A 113 12.64 -7.78 -7.35
CA LEU A 113 13.70 -7.96 -8.34
C LEU A 113 14.97 -7.21 -7.98
N LEU A 114 14.84 -5.96 -7.51
CA LEU A 114 15.99 -5.15 -7.11
C LEU A 114 16.68 -5.70 -5.87
N VAL A 115 15.91 -6.05 -4.83
CA VAL A 115 16.46 -6.68 -3.62
C VAL A 115 17.17 -7.99 -3.95
N ARG A 116 16.60 -8.80 -4.86
CA ARG A 116 17.24 -10.04 -5.31
C ARG A 116 18.55 -9.78 -6.06
N ARG A 117 18.58 -8.76 -6.92
CA ARG A 117 19.79 -8.34 -7.65
C ARG A 117 20.88 -7.84 -6.71
N GLU A 118 20.51 -7.07 -5.68
CA GLU A 118 21.44 -6.45 -4.73
C GLU A 118 21.73 -7.32 -3.50
N ARG A 119 21.24 -8.57 -3.46
CA ARG A 119 21.37 -9.46 -2.30
C ARG A 119 22.80 -9.57 -1.76
N GLY A 120 23.80 -9.65 -2.64
CA GLY A 120 25.20 -9.73 -2.22
C GLY A 120 25.69 -8.48 -1.48
N LEU A 121 25.32 -7.30 -1.99
CA LEU A 121 25.64 -6.01 -1.34
C LEU A 121 24.94 -5.88 0.01
N ILE A 122 23.67 -6.29 0.09
CA ILE A 122 22.89 -6.26 1.32
C ILE A 122 23.54 -7.16 2.39
N LEU A 123 23.91 -8.39 2.04
CA LEU A 123 24.57 -9.32 2.96
C LEU A 123 25.93 -8.78 3.43
N ALA A 124 26.74 -8.23 2.53
CA ALA A 124 28.03 -7.64 2.87
C ALA A 124 27.88 -6.46 3.83
N ALA A 125 26.89 -5.59 3.62
CA ALA A 125 26.61 -4.46 4.50
C ALA A 125 26.19 -4.94 5.91
N LEU A 126 25.30 -5.94 5.99
CA LEU A 126 24.86 -6.51 7.27
C LEU A 126 26.01 -7.15 8.04
N GLN A 127 26.87 -7.90 7.37
CA GLN A 127 28.07 -8.49 7.97
C GLN A 127 29.03 -7.40 8.49
N GLY A 128 29.25 -6.33 7.72
CA GLY A 128 30.10 -5.22 8.12
C GLY A 128 29.64 -4.52 9.40
N VAL A 129 28.33 -4.29 9.55
CA VAL A 129 27.81 -3.71 10.79
C VAL A 129 27.79 -4.69 11.96
N GLY A 130 27.54 -5.98 11.70
CA GLY A 130 27.71 -7.00 12.73
C GLY A 130 29.14 -7.01 13.30
N ALA A 131 30.15 -6.87 12.44
CA ALA A 131 31.55 -6.77 12.85
C ALA A 131 31.84 -5.46 13.62
N ALA A 132 31.34 -4.31 13.16
CA ALA A 132 31.53 -3.04 13.85
C ALA A 132 30.87 -3.01 15.25
N LEU A 133 29.68 -3.59 15.39
CA LEU A 133 28.99 -3.70 16.68
C LEU A 133 29.67 -4.68 17.64
N ALA A 134 30.35 -5.70 17.12
CA ALA A 134 31.14 -6.61 17.94
C ALA A 134 32.40 -5.93 18.50
N GLN A 135 33.05 -5.08 17.70
CA GLN A 135 34.25 -4.32 18.10
C GLN A 135 33.95 -3.18 19.08
N GLY A 136 32.77 -2.55 19.00
CA GLY A 136 32.37 -1.48 19.94
C GLY A 136 31.94 -1.97 21.33
N LYS A 137 31.99 -3.28 21.59
CA LYS A 137 31.68 -3.90 22.90
C LYS A 137 32.92 -4.28 23.71
N GLU A 138 34.12 -4.14 23.14
CA GLU A 138 35.42 -4.28 23.82
C GLU A 138 35.88 -2.92 24.37
#